data_AF-A0A9X5H9T5-F1
#
_entry.id   AF-A0A9X5H9T5-F1
#
_cell.length_a   1.000
_cell.length_b   1.000
_cell.length_c   1.000
_cell.angle_alpha   90.00
_cell.angle_beta   90.00
_cell.angle_gamma   90.00
#
_symmetry.space_group_name_H-M   'P 1'
#
loop_
_entity.id
_entity.type
_entity.pdbx_description
1 polymer ?
#
loop_
_entity_poly.entity_id
_entity_poly.type
_entity_poly.pdbx_seq_one_letter_code
_entity_poly.pdbx_strand_id
1 'polypeptide(L)'
;MFRLAAQTLRHRTGGFLATFAALAAGVTVLMTCALLVESGWRHQGDPHRYGAAVAVVADRDLTVDGPTVFGETERTTVLLPERGSVPEKVAGDLADVPGVERAVGDRRLVVTTTAAPRLPTTGHGWSSTALAPHRLVSGRPPRSDGEIAVDARLAGPTGLVPGATTRVVTGGVSRTYEVSGVVGAASGRAALFFTDAHAAALDPHPGRFDA
;
A
#
# COMPACT_ATOMS: atom_id res chain seq x y z
N MET A 1 -24.09 -56.28 -4.44
CA MET A 1 -24.86 -55.09 -4.90
C MET A 1 -24.04 -54.15 -5.78
N PHE A 2 -22.83 -53.70 -5.39
CA PHE A 2 -21.98 -52.84 -6.25
C PHE A 2 -21.65 -53.40 -7.65
N ARG A 3 -21.52 -54.74 -7.78
CA ARG A 3 -21.25 -55.42 -9.06
C ARG A 3 -22.40 -55.31 -10.08
N LEU A 4 -23.65 -55.34 -9.60
CA LEU A 4 -24.86 -55.15 -10.41
C LEU A 4 -25.02 -53.70 -10.85
N ALA A 5 -24.73 -52.74 -9.97
CA ALA A 5 -24.73 -51.31 -10.29
C ALA A 5 -23.65 -50.94 -11.34
N ALA A 6 -22.48 -51.58 -11.28
CA ALA A 6 -21.43 -51.39 -12.29
C ALA A 6 -21.82 -51.97 -13.66
N GLN A 7 -22.58 -53.08 -13.69
CA GLN A 7 -23.08 -53.69 -14.93
C GLN A 7 -24.15 -52.83 -15.62
N THR A 8 -25.06 -52.20 -14.86
CA THR A 8 -26.09 -51.31 -15.43
C THR A 8 -25.51 -50.00 -15.97
N LEU A 9 -24.47 -49.45 -15.32
CA LEU A 9 -23.69 -48.31 -15.83
C LEU A 9 -23.10 -48.58 -17.22
N ARG A 10 -22.61 -49.82 -17.41
CA ARG A 10 -21.91 -50.24 -18.63
C ARG A 10 -22.85 -50.39 -19.85
N HIS A 11 -24.16 -50.51 -19.63
CA HIS A 11 -25.17 -50.63 -20.70
C HIS A 11 -25.89 -49.30 -21.01
N ARG A 12 -25.74 -48.25 -20.17
CA ARG A 12 -26.33 -46.90 -20.38
C ARG A 12 -25.30 -45.79 -20.18
N THR A 13 -24.17 -45.90 -20.88
CA THR A 13 -23.01 -45.01 -20.74
C THR A 13 -23.31 -43.55 -21.06
N GLY A 14 -24.13 -43.26 -22.07
CA GLY A 14 -24.47 -41.88 -22.46
C GLY A 14 -25.25 -41.11 -21.38
N GLY A 15 -26.28 -41.73 -20.80
CA GLY A 15 -27.07 -41.11 -19.72
C GLY A 15 -26.26 -40.94 -18.44
N PHE A 16 -25.46 -41.95 -18.08
CA PHE A 16 -24.57 -41.86 -16.92
C PHE A 16 -23.52 -40.76 -17.08
N LEU A 17 -22.88 -40.66 -18.25
CA LEU A 17 -21.87 -39.63 -18.52
C LEU A 17 -22.47 -38.23 -18.49
N ALA A 18 -23.68 -38.04 -19.02
CA ALA A 18 -24.39 -36.76 -18.99
C ALA A 18 -24.71 -36.32 -17.55
N THR A 19 -25.26 -37.21 -16.72
CA THR A 19 -25.56 -36.91 -15.31
C THR A 19 -24.29 -36.67 -14.50
N PHE A 20 -23.24 -37.47 -14.73
CA PHE A 20 -21.95 -37.26 -14.10
C PHE A 20 -21.36 -35.90 -14.46
N ALA A 21 -21.36 -35.52 -15.74
CA ALA A 21 -20.87 -34.23 -16.19
C ALA A 21 -21.68 -33.07 -15.60
N ALA A 22 -23.01 -33.18 -15.54
CA ALA A 22 -23.87 -32.18 -14.93
C ALA A 22 -23.59 -32.01 -13.43
N LEU A 23 -23.46 -33.11 -12.68
CA LEU A 23 -23.12 -33.07 -11.25
C LEU A 23 -21.70 -32.54 -11.03
N ALA A 24 -20.72 -32.96 -11.84
CA ALA A 24 -19.35 -32.47 -11.75
C ALA A 24 -19.27 -30.95 -12.01
N ALA A 25 -20.00 -30.45 -13.01
CA ALA A 25 -20.10 -29.02 -13.28
C ALA A 25 -20.75 -28.28 -12.10
N GLY A 26 -21.85 -28.80 -11.55
CA GLY A 26 -22.53 -28.22 -10.38
C GLY A 26 -21.62 -28.13 -9.15
N VAL A 27 -20.90 -29.21 -8.83
CA VAL A 27 -19.93 -29.24 -7.72
C VAL A 27 -18.79 -28.26 -7.96
N THR A 28 -18.28 -28.15 -9.19
CA THR A 28 -17.21 -27.21 -9.52
C THR A 28 -17.64 -25.76 -9.28
N VAL A 29 -18.86 -25.39 -9.68
CA VAL A 29 -19.41 -24.05 -9.42
C VAL A 29 -19.54 -23.80 -7.92
N LEU A 30 -20.13 -24.73 -7.16
CA LEU A 30 -20.29 -24.60 -5.71
C LEU A 30 -18.94 -24.47 -4.99
N MET A 31 -17.96 -25.29 -5.35
CA MET A 31 -16.61 -25.22 -4.77
C MET A 31 -15.90 -23.91 -5.12
N THR A 32 -16.09 -23.38 -6.32
CA THR A 32 -15.51 -22.08 -6.71
C THR A 32 -16.10 -20.95 -5.86
N CYS A 33 -17.43 -20.92 -5.68
CA CYS A 33 -18.08 -19.95 -4.82
C CYS A 33 -17.61 -20.08 -3.35
N ALA A 34 -17.51 -21.30 -2.83
CA ALA A 34 -17.04 -21.55 -1.48
C ALA A 34 -15.58 -21.07 -1.28
N LEU A 35 -14.69 -21.34 -2.24
CA LEU A 35 -13.30 -20.86 -2.19
C LEU A 35 -13.22 -19.33 -2.22
N LEU A 36 -14.07 -18.66 -3.00
CA LEU A 36 -14.12 -17.20 -3.01
C LEU A 36 -14.55 -16.63 -1.65
N VAL A 37 -15.61 -17.19 -1.05
CA VAL A 37 -16.07 -16.77 0.28
C VAL A 37 -15.01 -17.04 1.35
N GLU A 38 -14.42 -18.23 1.35
CA GLU A 38 -13.37 -18.60 2.29
C GLU A 38 -12.14 -17.71 2.14
N SER A 39 -11.78 -17.35 0.90
CA SER A 39 -10.66 -16.45 0.63
C SER A 39 -10.90 -15.07 1.23
N GLY A 40 -12.10 -14.52 1.11
CA GLY A 40 -12.45 -13.22 1.68
C GLY A 40 -12.49 -13.27 3.22
N TRP A 41 -13.06 -14.34 3.78
CA TRP A 41 -13.17 -14.51 5.23
C TRP A 41 -11.81 -14.66 5.91
N ARG A 42 -10.89 -15.43 5.28
CA ARG A 42 -9.53 -15.63 5.81
C ARG A 42 -8.58 -14.49 5.44
N HIS A 43 -8.98 -13.56 4.59
CA HIS A 43 -8.10 -12.48 4.19
C HIS A 43 -7.86 -11.52 5.34
N GLN A 44 -6.74 -11.71 6.03
CA GLN A 44 -6.14 -10.71 6.90
C GLN A 44 -5.12 -9.97 6.05
N GLY A 45 -5.49 -8.76 5.60
CA GLY A 45 -4.56 -7.93 4.86
C GLY A 45 -3.42 -7.50 5.77
N ASP A 46 -2.20 -7.96 5.48
CA ASP A 46 -1.02 -7.52 6.23
C ASP A 46 -0.82 -6.01 6.02
N PRO A 47 -0.86 -5.20 7.09
CA PRO A 47 -0.64 -3.77 6.96
C PRO A 47 0.81 -3.52 6.53
N HIS A 48 1.00 -3.19 5.25
CA HIS A 48 2.33 -2.99 4.69
C HIS A 48 2.98 -1.69 5.22
N ARG A 49 2.44 -0.54 4.81
CA ARG A 49 3.08 0.78 5.03
C ARG A 49 2.92 1.32 6.45
N TYR A 50 1.82 1.00 7.10
CA TYR A 50 1.49 1.45 8.46
C TYR A 50 1.52 0.28 9.44
N GLY A 51 2.24 -0.81 9.11
CA GLY A 51 2.24 -2.03 9.94
C GLY A 51 2.85 -1.84 11.33
N ALA A 52 3.63 -0.79 11.54
CA ALA A 52 4.13 -0.43 12.86
C ALA A 52 3.25 0.62 13.58
N ALA A 53 2.21 1.15 12.92
CA ALA A 53 1.33 2.14 13.51
C ALA A 53 0.14 1.48 14.22
N VAL A 54 -0.17 1.96 15.42
CA VAL A 54 -1.34 1.50 16.21
C VAL A 54 -2.63 2.12 15.69
N ALA A 55 -2.55 3.36 15.21
CA ALA A 55 -3.67 4.10 14.63
C ALA A 55 -3.18 4.95 13.45
N VAL A 56 -4.06 5.22 12.49
CA VAL A 56 -3.81 6.07 11.33
C VAL A 56 -4.94 7.08 11.23
N VAL A 57 -4.61 8.37 11.14
CA VAL A 57 -5.58 9.44 11.02
C VAL A 57 -5.52 9.97 9.60
N ALA A 58 -6.49 9.59 8.77
CA ALA A 58 -6.55 10.04 7.39
C ALA A 58 -7.98 10.49 7.04
N ASP A 59 -8.07 11.55 6.26
CA ASP A 59 -9.32 12.00 5.67
C ASP A 59 -9.46 11.31 4.30
N ARG A 60 -10.18 10.19 4.20
CA ARG A 60 -10.24 9.40 2.95
C ARG A 60 -11.60 9.40 2.27
N ASP A 61 -12.62 9.84 2.99
CA ASP A 61 -14.02 9.63 2.63
C ASP A 61 -14.73 10.98 2.57
N LEU A 62 -15.34 11.29 1.42
CA LEU A 62 -16.23 12.45 1.31
C LEU A 62 -17.62 11.96 1.66
N THR A 63 -18.13 12.36 2.82
CA THR A 63 -19.54 12.16 3.12
C THR A 63 -20.33 13.29 2.48
N VAL A 64 -21.17 12.97 1.50
CA VAL A 64 -22.10 13.92 0.89
C VAL A 64 -23.49 13.68 1.48
N ASP A 65 -24.03 14.69 2.16
CA ASP A 65 -25.42 14.69 2.58
C ASP A 65 -26.32 14.90 1.35
N GLY A 66 -27.18 13.93 1.09
CA GLY A 66 -28.23 13.95 0.07
C GLY A 66 -29.49 14.69 0.55
N PRO A 67 -30.53 14.76 -0.29
CA PRO A 67 -31.78 15.41 0.08
C PRO A 67 -32.43 14.69 1.26
N THR A 68 -32.95 15.46 2.23
CA THR A 68 -33.72 14.91 3.34
C THR A 68 -35.10 14.47 2.84
N VAL A 69 -35.36 13.17 2.89
CA VAL A 69 -36.64 12.56 2.51
C VAL A 69 -37.21 11.84 3.73
N PHE A 70 -38.46 12.12 4.07
CA PHE A 70 -39.14 11.58 5.28
C PHE A 70 -38.41 11.83 6.62
N GLY A 71 -37.65 12.91 6.75
CA GLY A 71 -36.95 13.27 7.98
C GLY A 71 -35.62 12.55 8.19
N GLU A 72 -35.22 11.68 7.25
CA GLU A 72 -33.88 11.09 7.20
C GLU A 72 -33.06 11.74 6.10
N THR A 73 -31.84 12.17 6.45
CA THR A 73 -30.85 12.67 5.49
C THR A 73 -30.08 11.48 4.95
N GLU A 74 -30.27 11.18 3.66
CA GLU A 74 -29.50 10.14 2.98
C GLU A 74 -28.03 10.55 2.95
N ARG A 75 -27.14 9.76 3.55
CA ARG A 75 -25.70 10.00 3.50
C ARG A 75 -25.05 9.05 2.52
N THR A 76 -24.43 9.59 1.49
CA THR A 76 -23.63 8.79 0.56
C THR A 76 -22.16 9.06 0.83
N THR A 77 -21.41 7.98 1.07
CA THR A 77 -19.95 8.05 1.15
C THR A 77 -19.38 7.90 -0.26
N VAL A 78 -18.68 8.92 -0.74
CA VAL A 78 -18.00 8.89 -2.03
C VAL A 78 -16.49 8.83 -1.78
N LEU A 79 -15.82 7.88 -2.44
CA LEU A 79 -14.37 7.84 -2.45
C LEU A 79 -13.86 9.06 -3.22
N LEU A 80 -13.03 9.89 -2.58
CA LEU A 80 -12.44 11.02 -3.31
C LEU A 80 -11.50 10.49 -4.40
N PRO A 81 -11.50 11.13 -5.59
CA PRO A 81 -10.52 10.82 -6.64
C PRO A 81 -9.08 11.14 -6.19
N GLU A 82 -8.92 12.13 -5.30
CA GLU A 82 -7.66 12.46 -4.62
C GLU A 82 -7.75 12.01 -3.16
N ARG A 83 -6.72 11.36 -2.63
CA ARG A 83 -6.71 10.97 -1.21
C ARG A 83 -6.79 12.26 -0.39
N GLY A 84 -7.75 12.35 0.53
CA GLY A 84 -7.80 13.52 1.41
C GLY A 84 -6.59 13.54 2.34
N SER A 85 -6.42 14.68 2.99
CA SER A 85 -5.22 15.02 3.74
C SER A 85 -5.58 15.64 5.08
N VAL A 86 -4.65 15.59 6.03
CA VAL A 86 -4.80 16.15 7.36
C VAL A 86 -3.84 17.34 7.54
N PRO A 87 -4.24 18.40 8.28
CA PRO A 87 -3.33 19.50 8.61
C PRO A 87 -2.12 19.01 9.41
N GLU A 88 -0.93 19.52 9.11
CA GLU A 88 0.32 19.13 9.78
C GLU A 88 0.29 19.35 11.30
N LYS A 89 -0.47 20.36 11.76
CA LYS A 89 -0.70 20.64 13.19
C LYS A 89 -1.24 19.42 13.94
N VAL A 90 -2.06 18.58 13.30
CA VAL A 90 -2.67 17.40 13.93
C VAL A 90 -1.61 16.44 14.45
N ALA A 91 -0.48 16.29 13.76
CA ALA A 91 0.60 15.44 14.24
C ALA A 91 1.22 15.96 15.55
N GLY A 92 1.35 17.29 15.69
CA GLY A 92 1.79 17.93 16.93
C GLY A 92 0.76 17.75 18.05
N ASP A 93 -0.51 18.05 17.76
CA ASP A 93 -1.59 17.91 18.74
C ASP A 93 -1.72 16.46 19.25
N LEU A 94 -1.50 15.45 18.39
CA LEU A 94 -1.50 14.03 18.75
C LEU A 94 -0.27 13.62 19.56
N ALA A 95 0.90 14.22 19.31
CA ALA A 95 2.11 13.93 20.09
C ALA A 95 1.97 14.35 21.56
N ASP A 96 1.13 15.36 21.83
CA ASP A 96 0.85 15.86 23.19
C ASP A 96 -0.19 15.02 23.96
N VAL A 97 -0.87 14.07 23.29
CA VAL A 97 -1.88 13.21 23.93
C VAL A 97 -1.21 12.17 24.86
N PRO A 98 -1.61 12.09 26.14
CA PRO A 98 -1.06 11.09 27.05
C PRO A 98 -1.25 9.66 26.53
N GLY A 99 -0.15 8.90 26.45
CA GLY A 99 -0.14 7.52 25.94
C GLY A 99 0.28 7.39 24.47
N VAL A 100 0.45 8.50 23.74
CA VAL A 100 1.06 8.49 22.41
C VAL A 100 2.59 8.47 22.55
N GLU A 101 3.22 7.38 22.12
CA GLU A 101 4.70 7.28 22.12
C GLU A 101 5.30 8.19 21.04
N ARG A 102 4.70 8.20 19.85
CA ARG A 102 5.17 8.95 18.70
C ARG A 102 4.05 9.20 17.69
N ALA A 103 3.88 10.47 17.28
CA ALA A 103 3.08 10.83 16.13
C ALA A 103 3.99 11.12 14.92
N VAL A 104 3.67 10.56 13.76
CA VAL A 104 4.44 10.75 12.52
C VAL A 104 3.47 11.11 11.41
N GLY A 105 3.64 12.30 10.82
CA GLY A 105 2.92 12.69 9.63
C GLY A 105 3.50 12.03 8.39
N ASP A 106 2.66 11.37 7.60
CA ASP A 106 3.09 10.69 6.38
C ASP A 106 2.82 11.55 5.14
N ARG A 107 3.87 11.78 4.36
CA ARG A 107 3.82 12.53 3.10
C ARG A 107 4.28 11.68 1.95
N ARG A 108 3.50 11.61 0.88
CA ARG A 108 3.82 10.83 -0.33
C ARG A 108 4.12 11.75 -1.50
N LEU A 109 5.38 11.74 -1.90
CA LEU A 109 5.85 12.37 -3.12
C LEU A 109 5.85 11.35 -4.25
N VAL A 110 5.34 11.76 -5.41
CA VAL A 110 5.50 10.98 -6.65
C VAL A 110 6.91 11.23 -7.17
N VAL A 111 7.75 10.20 -7.14
CA VAL A 111 9.15 10.28 -7.53
C VAL A 111 9.49 9.21 -8.54
N THR A 112 10.41 9.52 -9.44
CA THR A 112 10.97 8.55 -10.38
C THR A 112 12.49 8.65 -10.36
N THR A 113 13.16 7.52 -10.27
CA THR A 113 14.63 7.50 -10.42
C THR A 113 15.01 7.25 -11.86
N THR A 114 16.05 7.92 -12.32
CA THR A 114 16.64 7.65 -13.65
C THR A 114 17.35 6.31 -13.71
N ALA A 115 17.81 5.79 -12.56
CA ALA A 115 18.44 4.47 -12.46
C ALA A 115 17.45 3.32 -12.65
N ALA A 116 16.18 3.50 -12.25
CA ALA A 116 15.11 2.52 -12.46
C ALA A 116 13.80 3.23 -12.87
N PRO A 117 13.68 3.76 -14.10
CA PRO A 117 12.56 4.58 -14.51
C PRO A 117 11.24 3.81 -14.61
N ARG A 118 11.31 2.48 -14.71
CA ARG A 118 10.12 1.60 -14.78
C ARG A 118 9.72 1.04 -13.42
N LEU A 119 10.49 1.29 -12.36
CA LEU A 119 10.17 0.81 -11.02
C LEU A 119 9.30 1.85 -10.28
N PRO A 120 8.02 1.54 -9.99
CA PRO A 120 7.17 2.47 -9.27
C PRO A 120 7.75 2.76 -7.88
N THR A 121 8.11 4.02 -7.65
CA THR A 121 8.79 4.47 -6.45
C THR A 121 8.03 5.63 -5.81
N THR A 122 7.96 5.66 -4.49
CA THR A 122 7.35 6.77 -3.74
C THR A 122 8.37 7.43 -2.83
N GLY A 123 8.33 8.76 -2.74
CA GLY A 123 9.24 9.56 -1.91
C GLY A 123 8.58 9.94 -0.59
N HIS A 124 9.33 9.85 0.51
CA HIS A 124 8.85 10.13 1.87
C HIS A 124 9.86 10.95 2.65
N GLY A 125 9.40 11.57 3.74
CA GLY A 125 10.29 12.07 4.78
C GLY A 125 10.93 10.90 5.55
N TRP A 126 12.10 11.14 6.13
CA TRP A 126 12.82 10.14 6.92
C TRP A 126 12.00 9.65 8.12
N SER A 127 11.21 10.53 8.74
CA SER A 127 10.34 10.16 9.87
C SER A 127 9.33 9.06 9.53
N SER A 128 8.85 9.00 8.29
CA SER A 128 7.95 7.94 7.79
C SER A 128 8.56 6.54 7.86
N THR A 129 9.88 6.41 8.00
CA THR A 129 10.52 5.09 8.21
C THR A 129 10.05 4.42 9.50
N ALA A 130 9.53 5.16 10.48
CA ALA A 130 8.98 4.60 11.71
C ALA A 130 7.59 3.95 11.52
N LEU A 131 6.88 4.27 10.43
CA LEU A 131 5.51 3.78 10.16
C LEU A 131 5.49 2.36 9.60
N ALA A 132 6.59 1.94 8.98
CA ALA A 132 6.79 0.58 8.49
C ALA A 132 8.06 0.00 9.14
N PRO A 133 8.30 -1.32 9.07
CA PRO A 133 9.51 -1.94 9.61
C PRO A 133 10.77 -1.65 8.77
N HIS A 134 10.94 -0.41 8.31
CA HIS A 134 12.10 0.05 7.58
C HIS A 134 13.29 0.19 8.53
N ARG A 135 14.25 -0.73 8.43
CA ARG A 135 15.53 -0.62 9.15
C ARG A 135 16.64 -0.24 8.20
N LEU A 136 17.54 0.63 8.66
CA LEU A 136 18.74 0.95 7.91
C LEU A 136 19.65 -0.29 7.83
N VAL A 137 20.03 -0.67 6.61
CA VAL A 137 20.88 -1.84 6.34
C VAL A 137 22.32 -1.40 6.10
N SER A 138 22.53 -0.23 5.47
CA SER A 138 23.85 0.34 5.24
C SER A 138 23.82 1.87 5.20
N GLY A 139 24.96 2.49 5.47
CA GLY A 139 25.11 3.95 5.44
C GLY A 139 24.47 4.64 6.66
N ARG A 140 23.81 5.77 6.43
CA ARG A 140 23.21 6.63 7.46
C ARG A 140 21.89 7.26 6.97
N PRO A 141 21.06 7.79 7.89
CA PRO A 141 19.93 8.64 7.51
C PRO A 141 20.38 9.88 6.72
N PRO A 142 19.55 10.39 5.79
CA PRO A 142 19.83 11.64 5.08
C PRO A 142 19.85 12.81 6.07
N ARG A 143 20.83 13.71 5.92
CA ARG A 143 21.03 14.87 6.79
C ARG A 143 20.90 16.22 6.10
N SER A 144 20.94 16.23 4.77
CA SER A 144 20.83 17.45 3.96
C SER A 144 19.90 17.24 2.78
N ASP A 145 19.49 18.34 2.16
CA ASP A 145 18.60 18.35 0.99
C ASP A 145 19.22 17.71 -0.25
N GLY A 146 20.54 17.47 -0.26
CA GLY A 146 21.24 16.75 -1.31
C GLY A 146 21.37 15.25 -1.09
N GLU A 147 20.96 14.74 0.09
CA GLU A 147 21.09 13.34 0.47
C GLU A 147 19.74 12.61 0.42
N ILE A 148 19.76 11.36 -0.01
CA ILE A 148 18.60 10.45 0.03
C ILE A 148 18.98 9.10 0.63
N ALA A 149 18.02 8.43 1.25
CA ALA A 149 18.10 7.01 1.56
C ALA A 149 17.20 6.24 0.58
N VAL A 150 17.65 5.06 0.14
CA VAL A 150 16.98 4.27 -0.89
C VAL A 150 16.56 2.90 -0.35
N ASP A 151 15.41 2.39 -0.78
CA ASP A 151 14.99 1.03 -0.45
C ASP A 151 15.88 -0.01 -1.15
N ALA A 152 16.16 -1.14 -0.48
CA ALA A 152 16.98 -2.23 -0.98
C ALA A 152 16.48 -2.79 -2.34
N ARG A 153 15.17 -2.75 -2.62
CA ARG A 153 14.58 -3.16 -3.91
C ARG A 153 14.97 -2.24 -5.06
N LEU A 154 15.23 -0.98 -4.76
CA LEU A 154 15.76 -0.04 -5.73
C LEU A 154 17.28 -0.16 -5.80
N ALA A 155 17.97 -0.23 -4.65
CA ALA A 155 19.43 -0.30 -4.60
C ALA A 155 20.02 -1.52 -5.30
N GLY A 156 19.48 -2.73 -5.06
CA GLY A 156 20.03 -3.97 -5.59
C GLY A 156 20.15 -3.99 -7.13
N PRO A 157 19.06 -3.80 -7.88
CA PRO A 157 19.08 -3.81 -9.35
C PRO A 157 19.84 -2.65 -9.98
N THR A 158 19.99 -1.52 -9.27
CA THR A 158 20.61 -0.30 -9.80
C THR A 158 22.05 -0.09 -9.34
N GLY A 159 22.56 -0.92 -8.43
CA GLY A 159 23.89 -0.78 -7.84
C GLY A 159 24.04 0.47 -6.96
N LEU A 160 22.93 1.07 -6.49
CA LEU A 160 23.00 2.24 -5.61
C LEU A 160 23.44 1.82 -4.22
N VAL A 161 24.56 2.39 -3.79
CA VAL A 161 25.18 2.18 -2.48
C VAL A 161 25.43 3.53 -1.81
N PRO A 162 25.66 3.59 -0.48
CA PRO A 162 26.05 4.82 0.17
C PRO A 162 27.26 5.48 -0.53
N GLY A 163 27.18 6.78 -0.80
CA GLY A 163 28.16 7.57 -1.58
C GLY A 163 27.90 7.59 -3.09
N ALA A 164 27.01 6.75 -3.62
CA ALA A 164 26.62 6.80 -5.04
C ALA A 164 25.70 7.99 -5.31
N THR A 165 25.71 8.53 -6.53
CA THR A 165 24.79 9.59 -6.95
C THR A 165 23.72 9.07 -7.88
N THR A 166 22.48 9.53 -7.72
CA THR A 166 21.39 9.23 -8.64
C THR A 166 20.54 10.46 -8.92
N ARG A 167 19.93 10.50 -10.10
CA ARG A 167 19.03 11.58 -10.47
C ARG A 167 17.58 11.15 -10.22
N VAL A 168 16.87 11.95 -9.44
CA VAL A 168 15.46 11.76 -9.07
C VAL A 168 14.64 12.87 -9.69
N VAL A 169 13.55 12.49 -10.32
CA VAL A 169 12.54 13.38 -10.88
C VAL A 169 11.37 13.46 -9.90
N THR A 170 11.03 14.68 -9.50
CA THR A 170 9.89 14.98 -8.61
C THR A 170 9.26 16.30 -9.08
N GLY A 171 7.93 16.37 -9.17
CA GLY A 171 7.22 17.57 -9.64
C GLY A 171 7.68 18.06 -11.03
N GLY A 172 8.11 17.16 -11.92
CA GLY A 172 8.65 17.49 -13.23
C GLY A 172 10.08 18.03 -13.24
N VAL A 173 10.69 18.24 -12.07
CA VAL A 173 12.07 18.74 -11.93
C VAL A 173 13.01 17.58 -11.65
N SER A 174 14.12 17.53 -12.37
CA SER A 174 15.15 16.51 -12.18
C SER A 174 16.30 17.07 -11.33
N ARG A 175 16.62 16.41 -10.22
CA ARG A 175 17.70 16.79 -9.30
C ARG A 175 18.61 15.61 -9.01
N THR A 176 19.89 15.87 -8.82
CA THR A 176 20.89 14.86 -8.44
C THR A 176 20.97 14.79 -6.92
N TYR A 177 20.99 13.57 -6.39
CA TYR A 177 21.11 13.29 -4.97
C TYR A 177 22.22 12.28 -4.72
N GLU A 178 22.89 12.42 -3.58
CA GLU A 178 23.80 11.42 -3.03
C GLU A 178 23.00 10.41 -2.18
N VAL A 179 23.25 9.13 -2.39
CA VAL A 179 22.70 8.06 -1.57
C VAL A 179 23.47 8.04 -0.26
N SER A 180 22.83 8.42 0.84
CA SER A 180 23.39 8.42 2.19
C SER A 180 23.24 7.08 2.89
N GLY A 181 22.24 6.29 2.51
CA GLY A 181 21.93 5.01 3.15
C GLY A 181 20.99 4.13 2.34
N VAL A 182 20.99 2.84 2.68
CA VAL A 182 20.05 1.84 2.14
C VAL A 182 19.18 1.33 3.26
N VAL A 183 17.87 1.35 3.03
CA VAL A 183 16.85 0.87 3.96
C VAL A 183 16.38 -0.51 3.51
N GLY A 184 16.17 -1.41 4.46
CA GLY A 184 15.65 -2.74 4.21
C GLY A 184 14.31 -2.68 3.49
N ALA A 185 14.10 -3.65 2.61
CA ALA A 185 12.86 -3.76 1.84
C ALA A 185 11.69 -4.03 2.80
N ALA A 186 10.75 -3.09 2.88
CA ALA A 186 9.44 -3.38 3.43
C ALA A 186 8.51 -3.94 2.34
N SER A 187 7.42 -4.57 2.75
CA SER A 187 6.38 -5.01 1.82
C SER A 187 5.69 -3.79 1.17
N GLY A 188 5.27 -3.91 -0.11
CA GLY A 188 4.63 -2.82 -0.86
C GLY A 188 5.45 -2.29 -2.05
N ARG A 189 5.41 -0.97 -2.32
CA ARG A 189 6.19 -0.30 -3.39
C ARG A 189 7.58 0.11 -2.89
N ALA A 190 8.55 0.23 -3.79
CA ALA A 190 9.88 0.76 -3.46
C ALA A 190 9.78 2.22 -2.98
N ALA A 191 10.65 2.60 -2.05
CA ALA A 191 10.62 3.91 -1.42
C ALA A 191 11.97 4.63 -1.52
N LEU A 192 11.89 5.96 -1.53
CA LEU A 192 13.01 6.89 -1.34
C LEU A 192 12.69 7.76 -0.13
N PHE A 193 13.72 8.07 0.65
CA PHE A 193 13.58 8.87 1.86
C PHE A 193 14.46 10.11 1.74
N PHE A 194 13.84 11.27 1.88
CA PHE A 194 14.49 12.58 2.00
C PHE A 194 14.55 12.98 3.48
N THR A 195 15.21 14.10 3.79
CA THR A 195 14.96 14.78 5.07
C THR A 195 13.49 15.21 5.15
N ASP A 196 12.91 15.30 6.35
CA ASP A 196 11.51 15.71 6.50
C ASP A 196 11.26 17.13 5.95
N ALA A 197 12.20 18.04 6.19
CA ALA A 197 12.16 19.40 5.67
C ALA A 197 12.22 19.45 4.13
N HIS A 198 13.10 18.67 3.51
CA HIS A 198 13.19 18.62 2.05
C HIS A 198 11.97 17.94 1.43
N ALA A 199 11.45 16.89 2.07
CA ALA A 199 10.20 16.26 1.63
C ALA A 199 9.03 17.26 1.69
N ALA A 200 8.95 18.11 2.71
CA ALA A 200 7.96 19.19 2.80
C ALA A 200 8.14 20.24 1.70
N ALA A 201 9.38 20.62 1.39
CA ALA A 201 9.68 21.60 0.34
C ALA A 201 9.38 21.09 -1.08
N LEU A 202 9.38 19.77 -1.29
CA LEU A 202 9.06 19.13 -2.55
C LEU A 202 7.56 18.84 -2.72
N ASP A 203 6.76 19.01 -1.67
CA ASP A 203 5.32 18.72 -1.70
C ASP A 203 4.55 19.81 -2.47
N PRO A 204 3.70 19.45 -3.45
CA PRO A 204 2.75 20.40 -4.03
C PRO A 204 1.73 20.95 -3.03
N HIS A 205 1.47 20.26 -1.91
CA HIS A 205 0.48 20.63 -0.90
C HIS A 205 1.14 20.91 0.47
N PRO A 206 1.76 22.10 0.66
CA PRO A 206 2.46 22.41 1.90
C PRO A 206 1.52 22.46 3.11
N GLY A 207 2.05 22.09 4.28
CA GLY A 207 1.32 22.13 5.55
C GLY A 207 0.27 21.02 5.75
N ARG A 208 0.29 20.00 4.89
CA ARG A 208 -0.61 18.83 4.98
C ARG A 208 0.17 17.52 4.93
N PHE A 209 -0.43 16.48 5.50
CA PHE A 209 -0.03 15.09 5.41
C PHE A 209 -1.13 14.25 4.78
N ASP A 210 -0.76 13.13 4.15
CA ASP A 210 -1.74 12.17 3.62
C ASP A 210 -2.39 11.34 4.73
N ALA A 211 -1.69 11.16 5.85
CA ALA A 211 -2.12 10.41 7.04
C ALA A 211 -1.22 10.70 8.25
#